data_AF-A0A1F5E0A0-F1
#
_entry.id   AF-A0A1F5E0A0-F1
#
_cell.length_a   1.000
_cell.length_b   1.000
_cell.length_c   1.000
_cell.angle_alpha   90.00
_cell.angle_beta   90.00
_cell.angle_gamma   90.00
#
_symmetry.space_group_name_H-M   'P 1'
#
loop_
_entity.id
_entity.type
_entity.pdbx_description
1 polymer ?
#
loop_
_entity_poly.entity_id
_entity_poly.type
_entity_poly.pdbx_seq_one_letter_code
_entity_poly.pdbx_strand_id
1 'polypeptide(L)'
;MKKLLISLSLLLLLTSPALALDATRSGRQIRDEKKQQILEHVNQQLNLINDRATKAMLNHLERLQALLNKIKVRVPTIDIVSAQAKIDETKAAVTAQADKEYVIEFTNESGLRVGASAAKTTLRADIKAVREKVRLARQTVVDLLKAAKSL
;
A
#
# COMPACT_ATOMS: atom_id res chain seq x y z
N MET A 1 50.81 -20.45 -21.71
CA MET A 1 50.35 -19.71 -20.52
C MET A 1 48.82 -19.65 -20.55
N LYS A 2 48.21 -20.06 -19.42
CA LYS A 2 46.82 -19.88 -18.93
C LYS A 2 45.63 -19.93 -19.90
N LYS A 3 44.88 -21.02 -19.77
CA LYS A 3 43.45 -21.17 -20.05
C LYS A 3 42.64 -20.17 -19.20
N LEU A 4 41.69 -19.46 -19.81
CA LEU A 4 40.69 -18.64 -19.12
C LEU A 4 39.35 -19.39 -19.15
N LEU A 5 38.97 -19.91 -17.98
CA LEU A 5 37.64 -20.40 -17.61
C LEU A 5 37.07 -19.41 -16.59
N ILE A 6 36.00 -18.69 -16.93
CA ILE A 6 35.05 -18.05 -16.00
C ILE A 6 33.69 -18.08 -16.73
N SER A 7 32.86 -19.10 -16.48
CA SER A 7 31.64 -19.06 -15.62
C SER A 7 30.59 -18.05 -16.11
N LEU A 8 29.58 -18.47 -16.88
CA LEU A 8 28.30 -19.02 -16.40
C LEU A 8 27.57 -18.09 -15.41
N SER A 9 26.77 -17.16 -15.94
CA SER A 9 25.54 -16.69 -15.29
C SER A 9 24.71 -15.79 -16.20
N LEU A 10 23.46 -16.24 -16.41
CA LEU A 10 22.27 -15.40 -16.45
C LEU A 10 21.94 -14.64 -17.75
N LEU A 11 21.48 -15.38 -18.77
CA LEU A 11 20.49 -14.87 -19.72
C LEU A 11 19.25 -15.77 -19.66
N LEU A 12 18.39 -15.49 -18.67
CA LEU A 12 17.10 -16.17 -18.51
C LEU A 12 15.97 -15.18 -18.84
N LEU A 13 15.38 -15.39 -20.02
CA LEU A 13 13.96 -15.26 -20.37
C LEU A 13 13.15 -14.13 -19.72
N LEU A 14 12.90 -13.08 -20.51
CA LEU A 14 11.70 -12.25 -20.42
C LEU A 14 10.48 -13.07 -20.88
N THR A 15 9.92 -13.84 -19.96
CA THR A 15 8.52 -14.26 -20.03
C THR A 15 7.80 -13.60 -18.86
N SER A 16 7.10 -12.50 -19.14
CA SER A 16 6.20 -11.84 -18.20
C SER A 16 5.20 -12.87 -17.63
N PRO A 17 5.16 -13.11 -16.30
CA PRO A 17 4.16 -13.97 -15.69
C PRO A 17 3.00 -13.08 -15.21
N ALA A 18 2.40 -12.29 -16.09
CA ALA A 18 1.19 -11.52 -15.74
C ALA A 18 -0.11 -12.34 -15.96
N LEU A 19 0.00 -13.59 -16.43
CA LEU A 19 -1.12 -14.46 -16.82
C LEU A 19 -0.93 -15.91 -16.33
N ALA A 20 -0.40 -16.09 -15.12
CA ALA A 20 -0.27 -17.41 -14.49
C ALA A 20 -0.68 -17.39 -13.01
N LEU A 21 -1.72 -16.62 -12.65
CA LEU A 21 -2.26 -16.60 -11.29
C LEU A 21 -3.27 -17.75 -11.06
N ASP A 22 -2.96 -18.98 -11.50
CA ASP A 22 -3.89 -20.12 -11.36
C ASP A 22 -3.24 -21.49 -11.06
N ALA A 23 -1.97 -21.59 -10.66
CA ALA A 23 -1.38 -22.94 -10.49
C ALA A 23 -0.37 -23.16 -9.35
N THR A 24 -0.20 -22.23 -8.41
CA THR A 24 0.76 -22.41 -7.29
C THR A 24 0.20 -22.13 -5.88
N ARG A 25 -1.11 -22.30 -5.65
CA ARG A 25 -1.62 -22.55 -4.27
C ARG A 25 -1.38 -24.01 -3.88
N SER A 26 -0.13 -24.49 -3.93
CA SER A 26 0.20 -25.86 -3.51
C SER A 26 0.14 -25.99 -1.99
N GLY A 27 -0.88 -26.70 -1.53
CA GLY A 27 -0.90 -27.37 -0.22
C GLY A 27 -1.86 -26.75 0.78
N ARG A 28 -3.18 -26.94 0.58
CA ARG A 28 -4.20 -27.21 1.61
C ARG A 28 -5.60 -27.08 1.02
N GLN A 29 -6.05 -28.17 0.41
CA GLN A 29 -7.42 -28.30 -0.06
C GLN A 29 -8.35 -28.24 1.16
N ILE A 30 -9.00 -27.10 1.36
CA ILE A 30 -10.07 -26.99 2.37
C ILE A 30 -11.17 -27.92 1.90
N ARG A 31 -11.53 -28.93 2.69
CA ARG A 31 -12.53 -29.92 2.27
C ARG A 31 -13.95 -29.40 2.45
N ASP A 32 -14.14 -28.55 3.45
CA ASP A 32 -15.43 -27.93 3.75
C ASP A 32 -15.70 -26.74 2.82
N GLU A 33 -16.67 -26.90 1.92
CA GLU A 33 -17.11 -25.88 0.98
C GLU A 33 -17.56 -24.58 1.68
N LYS A 34 -18.19 -24.67 2.86
CA LYS A 34 -18.60 -23.47 3.62
C LYS A 34 -17.38 -22.70 4.08
N LYS A 35 -16.32 -23.40 4.53
CA LYS A 35 -15.06 -22.76 4.92
C LYS A 35 -14.34 -22.14 3.73
N GLN A 36 -14.40 -22.77 2.56
CA GLN A 36 -13.87 -22.19 1.32
C GLN A 36 -14.60 -20.88 0.98
N GLN A 37 -15.93 -20.88 0.99
CA GLN A 37 -16.74 -19.69 0.70
C GLN A 37 -16.46 -18.56 1.70
N ILE A 38 -16.37 -18.89 2.99
CA ILE A 38 -16.03 -17.92 4.03
C ILE A 38 -14.63 -17.35 3.78
N LEU A 39 -13.64 -18.18 3.45
CA LEU A 39 -12.29 -17.71 3.20
C LEU A 39 -12.23 -16.76 2.00
N GLU A 40 -12.89 -17.12 0.90
CA GLU A 40 -12.98 -16.29 -0.29
C GLU A 40 -13.66 -14.96 0.02
N HIS A 41 -14.77 -15.00 0.76
CA HIS A 41 -15.44 -13.79 1.22
C HIS A 41 -14.51 -12.92 2.08
N VAL A 42 -13.75 -13.50 3.01
CA VAL A 42 -12.80 -12.74 3.83
C VAL A 42 -11.70 -12.11 2.98
N ASN A 43 -11.12 -12.84 2.03
CA ASN A 43 -10.12 -12.29 1.09
C ASN A 43 -10.68 -11.09 0.32
N GLN A 44 -11.89 -11.23 -0.23
CA GLN A 44 -12.58 -10.13 -0.92
C GLN A 44 -12.80 -8.93 0.00
N GLN A 45 -13.22 -9.15 1.24
CA GLN A 45 -13.39 -8.08 2.22
C GLN A 45 -12.07 -7.37 2.57
N LEU A 46 -10.97 -8.11 2.74
CA LEU A 46 -9.66 -7.50 3.01
C LEU A 46 -9.22 -6.60 1.85
N ASN A 47 -9.36 -7.07 0.61
CA ASN A 47 -9.03 -6.30 -0.59
C ASN A 47 -9.92 -5.05 -0.72
N LEU A 48 -11.24 -5.20 -0.53
CA LEU A 48 -12.18 -4.08 -0.56
C LEU A 48 -11.90 -3.02 0.51
N ILE A 49 -11.51 -3.44 1.72
CA ILE A 49 -11.16 -2.50 2.80
C ILE A 49 -9.88 -1.74 2.45
N ASN A 50 -8.85 -2.44 1.94
CA ASN A 50 -7.60 -1.81 1.53
C ASN A 50 -7.83 -0.78 0.41
N ASP A 51 -8.56 -1.19 -0.63
CA ASP A 51 -8.91 -0.34 -1.77
C ASP A 51 -9.68 0.92 -1.35
N ARG A 52 -10.76 0.75 -0.57
CA ARG A 52 -11.56 1.89 -0.10
C ARG A 52 -10.75 2.84 0.78
N ALA A 53 -9.91 2.29 1.67
CA ALA A 53 -9.10 3.10 2.56
C ALA A 53 -8.04 3.90 1.80
N THR A 54 -7.33 3.26 0.87
CA THR A 54 -6.26 3.89 0.08
C THR A 54 -6.83 4.92 -0.89
N LYS A 55 -7.93 4.63 -1.61
CA LYS A 55 -8.65 5.61 -2.44
C LYS A 55 -9.06 6.86 -1.66
N ALA A 56 -9.64 6.68 -0.47
CA ALA A 56 -10.02 7.81 0.37
C ALA A 56 -8.81 8.66 0.80
N MET A 57 -7.67 8.02 1.09
CA MET A 57 -6.43 8.71 1.45
C MET A 57 -5.81 9.46 0.26
N LEU A 58 -5.79 8.86 -0.94
CA LEU A 58 -5.32 9.52 -2.17
C LEU A 58 -6.16 10.76 -2.48
N ASN A 59 -7.49 10.65 -2.42
CA ASN A 59 -8.39 11.80 -2.61
C ASN A 59 -8.13 12.91 -1.58
N HIS A 60 -7.75 12.56 -0.35
CA HIS A 60 -7.37 13.56 0.64
C HIS A 60 -6.04 14.26 0.28
N LEU A 61 -5.04 13.50 -0.16
CA LEU A 61 -3.74 14.03 -0.58
C LEU A 61 -3.85 14.93 -1.82
N GLU A 62 -4.75 14.62 -2.75
CA GLU A 62 -5.06 15.50 -3.89
C GLU A 62 -5.61 16.86 -3.43
N ARG A 63 -6.51 16.85 -2.46
CA ARG A 63 -7.04 18.09 -1.87
C ARG A 63 -5.95 18.89 -1.16
N LEU A 64 -5.04 18.22 -0.45
CA LEU A 64 -3.88 18.87 0.19
C LEU A 64 -2.94 19.47 -0.85
N GLN A 65 -2.67 18.76 -1.95
CA GLN A 65 -1.88 19.27 -3.07
C GLN A 65 -2.52 20.52 -3.68
N ALA A 66 -3.84 20.51 -3.89
CA ALA A 66 -4.56 21.66 -4.42
C ALA A 66 -4.49 22.88 -3.48
N LEU A 67 -4.52 22.66 -2.16
CA LEU A 67 -4.31 23.73 -1.17
C LEU A 67 -2.88 24.28 -1.23
N LEU A 68 -1.87 23.40 -1.28
CA LEU A 68 -0.47 23.82 -1.38
C LEU A 68 -0.21 24.64 -2.64
N ASN A 69 -0.78 24.24 -3.78
CA ASN A 69 -0.70 24.99 -5.03
C ASN A 69 -1.32 26.39 -4.91
N LYS A 70 -2.45 26.52 -4.20
CA LYS A 70 -3.06 27.84 -3.93
C LYS A 70 -2.19 28.72 -3.05
N ILE A 71 -1.53 28.15 -2.04
CA ILE A 71 -0.57 28.87 -1.18
C ILE A 71 0.59 29.41 -2.03
N LYS A 72 1.19 28.55 -2.86
CA LYS A 72 2.28 28.91 -3.77
C LYS A 72 1.94 30.12 -4.66
N VAL A 73 0.73 30.16 -5.19
CA VAL A 73 0.28 31.26 -6.05
C VAL A 73 0.01 32.53 -5.26
N ARG A 74 -0.61 32.43 -4.08
CA ARG A 74 -1.01 33.61 -3.29
C ARG A 74 0.12 34.24 -2.50
N VAL A 75 1.08 33.43 -2.07
CA VAL A 75 2.21 33.85 -1.23
C VAL A 75 3.49 33.23 -1.82
N PRO A 76 4.01 33.77 -2.93
CA PRO A 76 5.14 33.16 -3.66
C PRO A 76 6.46 33.13 -2.87
N THR A 77 6.56 33.95 -1.81
CA THR A 77 7.73 34.02 -0.94
C THR A 77 7.76 32.92 0.13
N ILE A 78 6.66 32.19 0.36
CA ILE A 78 6.63 31.13 1.37
C ILE A 78 7.29 29.85 0.82
N ASP A 79 8.17 29.25 1.61
CA ASP A 79 8.78 27.97 1.25
C ASP A 79 7.77 26.82 1.43
N ILE A 80 7.49 26.12 0.34
CA ILE A 80 6.57 24.98 0.28
C ILE A 80 7.28 23.63 0.18
N VAL A 81 8.62 23.61 0.04
CA VAL A 81 9.39 22.41 -0.34
C VAL A 81 9.15 21.27 0.64
N SER A 82 9.16 21.55 1.95
CA SER A 82 8.92 20.56 2.99
C SER A 82 7.52 19.95 2.92
N ALA A 83 6.48 20.76 2.69
CA ALA A 83 5.12 20.27 2.57
C ALA A 83 4.92 19.44 1.29
N GLN A 84 5.52 19.86 0.18
CA GLN A 84 5.49 19.10 -1.07
C GLN A 84 6.12 17.72 -0.88
N ALA A 85 7.34 17.68 -0.32
CA ALA A 85 8.03 16.42 -0.03
C ALA A 85 7.18 15.50 0.87
N LYS A 86 6.50 16.06 1.88
CA LYS A 86 5.65 15.25 2.78
C LYS A 86 4.42 14.69 2.09
N ILE A 87 3.80 15.45 1.19
CA ILE A 87 2.68 14.96 0.37
C ILE A 87 3.16 13.82 -0.53
N ASP A 88 4.31 13.97 -1.19
CA ASP A 88 4.82 12.98 -2.14
C ASP A 88 5.27 11.69 -1.45
N GLU A 89 5.98 11.78 -0.32
CA GLU A 89 6.31 10.63 0.53
C GLU A 89 5.04 9.87 0.96
N THR A 90 4.00 10.61 1.32
CA THR A 90 2.74 10.01 1.78
C THR A 90 1.97 9.39 0.63
N LYS A 91 1.93 10.01 -0.56
CA LYS A 91 1.33 9.42 -1.77
C LYS A 91 2.02 8.11 -2.15
N ALA A 92 3.36 8.07 -2.10
CA ALA A 92 4.11 6.85 -2.34
C ALA A 92 3.75 5.76 -1.32
N ALA A 93 3.65 6.10 -0.03
CA ALA A 93 3.25 5.15 1.00
C ALA A 93 1.80 4.64 0.84
N VAL A 94 0.85 5.49 0.43
CA VAL A 94 -0.54 5.08 0.16
C VAL A 94 -0.61 4.20 -1.08
N THR A 95 0.17 4.49 -2.12
CA THR A 95 0.22 3.68 -3.35
C THR A 95 0.81 2.31 -3.06
N ALA A 96 1.96 2.26 -2.37
CA ALA A 96 2.55 0.99 -1.94
C ALA A 96 1.60 0.18 -1.05
N GLN A 97 0.79 0.84 -0.22
CA GLN A 97 -0.24 0.18 0.57
C GLN A 97 -1.40 -0.36 -0.27
N ALA A 98 -1.79 0.33 -1.35
CA ALA A 98 -2.83 -0.13 -2.27
C ALA A 98 -2.44 -1.42 -2.99
N ASP A 99 -1.14 -1.56 -3.30
CA ASP A 99 -0.60 -2.73 -4.00
C ASP A 99 -0.34 -3.94 -3.09
N LYS A 100 -0.56 -3.81 -1.77
CA LYS A 100 -0.36 -4.92 -0.82
C LYS A 100 -1.50 -5.93 -0.89
N GLU A 101 -1.13 -7.20 -0.91
CA GLU A 101 -2.02 -8.33 -0.73
C GLU A 101 -1.95 -8.88 0.69
N TYR A 102 -3.11 -9.25 1.24
CA TYR A 102 -3.24 -9.81 2.59
C TYR A 102 -3.57 -11.29 2.53
N VAL A 103 -2.55 -12.11 2.28
CA VAL A 103 -2.70 -13.56 2.16
C VAL A 103 -3.03 -14.18 3.52
N ILE A 104 -4.07 -15.01 3.53
CA ILE A 104 -4.44 -15.79 4.72
C ILE A 104 -3.61 -17.06 4.75
N GLU A 105 -2.61 -17.08 5.63
CA GLU A 105 -1.74 -18.24 5.85
C GLU A 105 -2.31 -19.17 6.93
N PHE A 106 -2.34 -20.48 6.68
CA PHE A 106 -2.86 -21.43 7.65
C PHE A 106 -2.25 -22.83 7.50
N THR A 107 -2.03 -23.48 8.65
CA THR A 107 -1.71 -24.90 8.94
C THR A 107 -2.47 -26.02 8.25
N ASN A 108 -3.78 -25.87 8.36
CA ASN A 108 -4.84 -26.85 8.19
C ASN A 108 -6.16 -26.08 8.42
N GLU A 109 -7.31 -26.75 8.26
CA GLU A 109 -8.60 -26.06 8.35
C GLU A 109 -8.89 -25.43 9.72
N SER A 110 -8.41 -26.00 10.83
CA SER A 110 -8.60 -25.37 12.15
C SER A 110 -7.77 -24.08 12.31
N GLY A 111 -6.67 -23.94 11.56
CA GLY A 111 -5.86 -22.74 11.50
C GLY A 111 -6.44 -21.58 10.68
N LEU A 112 -7.48 -21.80 9.87
CA LEU A 112 -8.07 -20.78 8.99
C LEU A 112 -8.51 -19.52 9.74
N ARG A 113 -9.17 -19.69 10.89
CA ARG A 113 -9.63 -18.57 11.70
C ARG A 113 -8.47 -17.73 12.22
N VAL A 114 -7.38 -18.39 12.64
CA VAL A 114 -6.19 -17.72 13.17
C VAL A 114 -5.50 -16.96 12.05
N GLY A 115 -5.28 -17.58 10.90
CA GLY A 115 -4.71 -16.93 9.71
C GLY A 115 -5.50 -15.72 9.24
N ALA A 116 -6.83 -15.86 9.14
CA ALA A 116 -7.72 -14.76 8.75
C ALA A 116 -7.67 -13.59 9.76
N SER A 117 -7.60 -13.91 11.06
CA SER A 117 -7.50 -12.91 12.12
C SER A 117 -6.15 -12.18 12.09
N ALA A 118 -5.08 -12.90 11.79
CA ALA A 118 -3.75 -12.32 11.61
C ALA A 118 -3.73 -11.36 10.41
N ALA A 119 -4.16 -11.81 9.22
CA ALA A 119 -4.22 -10.98 8.01
C ALA A 119 -5.04 -9.70 8.23
N LYS A 120 -6.20 -9.80 8.89
CA LYS A 120 -7.03 -8.65 9.27
C LYS A 120 -6.32 -7.69 10.23
N THR A 121 -5.57 -8.21 11.18
CA THR A 121 -4.82 -7.40 12.15
C THR A 121 -3.69 -6.64 11.45
N THR A 122 -2.97 -7.31 10.55
CA THR A 122 -1.93 -6.69 9.72
C THR A 122 -2.51 -5.57 8.86
N LEU A 123 -3.61 -5.82 8.13
CA LEU A 123 -4.28 -4.80 7.33
C LEU A 123 -4.65 -3.56 8.17
N ARG A 124 -5.20 -3.77 9.37
CA ARG A 124 -5.57 -2.67 10.27
C ARG A 124 -4.36 -1.87 10.74
N ALA A 125 -3.27 -2.54 11.11
CA ALA A 125 -2.05 -1.89 11.54
C ALA A 125 -1.44 -1.05 10.40
N ASP A 126 -1.39 -1.62 9.21
CA ASP A 126 -0.89 -0.98 7.99
C ASP A 126 -1.71 0.27 7.61
N ILE A 127 -3.05 0.13 7.53
CA ILE A 127 -3.94 1.27 7.26
C ILE A 127 -3.73 2.37 8.31
N LYS A 128 -3.59 2.01 9.60
CA LYS A 128 -3.35 2.98 10.66
C LYS A 128 -2.03 3.72 10.46
N ALA A 129 -0.95 3.00 10.16
CA ALA A 129 0.36 3.58 9.92
C ALA A 129 0.34 4.59 8.74
N VAL A 130 -0.33 4.25 7.64
CA VAL A 130 -0.47 5.14 6.48
C VAL A 130 -1.38 6.34 6.79
N ARG A 131 -2.47 6.15 7.55
CA ARG A 131 -3.33 7.27 7.99
C ARG A 131 -2.57 8.28 8.83
N GLU A 132 -1.66 7.86 9.70
CA GLU A 132 -0.81 8.78 10.46
C GLU A 132 0.08 9.61 9.54
N LYS A 133 0.63 9.03 8.47
CA LYS A 133 1.39 9.81 7.46
C LYS A 133 0.50 10.87 6.79
N VAL A 134 -0.73 10.52 6.41
CA VAL A 134 -1.71 11.47 5.86
C VAL A 134 -2.03 12.58 6.85
N ARG A 135 -2.21 12.25 8.14
CA ARG A 135 -2.43 13.26 9.19
C ARG A 135 -1.25 14.22 9.32
N LEU A 136 -0.01 13.72 9.28
CA LEU A 136 1.19 14.54 9.33
C LEU A 136 1.32 15.43 8.09
N ALA A 137 1.09 14.91 6.89
CA ALA A 137 1.08 15.73 5.66
C ALA A 137 0.03 16.84 5.73
N ARG A 138 -1.17 16.53 6.22
CA ARG A 138 -2.22 17.54 6.46
C ARG A 138 -1.75 18.61 7.44
N GLN A 139 -1.12 18.21 8.54
CA GLN A 139 -0.64 19.14 9.56
C GLN A 139 0.38 20.12 8.97
N THR A 140 1.35 19.62 8.19
CA THR A 140 2.35 20.47 7.52
C THR A 140 1.71 21.50 6.60
N VAL A 141 0.70 21.12 5.81
CA VAL A 141 -0.03 22.08 4.94
C VAL A 141 -0.82 23.10 5.77
N VAL A 142 -1.45 22.67 6.86
CA VAL A 142 -2.19 23.58 7.77
C VAL A 142 -1.26 24.59 8.42
N ASP A 143 -0.06 24.19 8.81
CA ASP A 143 0.89 25.10 9.44
C ASP A 143 1.46 26.10 8.42
N LEU A 144 1.68 25.69 7.17
CA LEU A 144 1.96 26.63 6.08
C LEU A 144 0.80 27.61 5.83
N LEU A 145 -0.45 27.16 5.87
CA LEU A 145 -1.61 28.05 5.73
C LEU A 145 -1.66 29.11 6.83
N LYS A 146 -1.30 28.74 8.07
CA LYS A 146 -1.23 29.70 9.18
C LYS A 146 -0.09 30.70 8.96
N ALA A 147 1.09 30.23 8.58
CA ALA A 147 2.24 31.09 8.30
C ALA A 147 1.96 32.05 7.13
N ALA A 148 1.28 31.56 6.07
CA ALA A 148 0.85 32.38 4.94
C ALA A 148 -0.18 33.45 5.32
N LYS A 149 -0.99 33.21 6.35
CA LYS A 149 -1.98 34.19 6.85
C LYS A 149 -1.34 35.28 7.72
N SER A 150 -0.19 35.00 8.33
CA SER A 150 0.55 35.97 9.16
C SER A 150 1.50 36.87 8.36
N LEU A 151 1.65 36.63 7.06
CA LEU A 151 2.38 37.48 6.11
C LEU A 151 1.43 38.50 5.48
#